data_AF-A0A349KK29-F1
#
_entry.id   AF-A0A349KK29-F1
#
_cell.length_a   1.000
_cell.length_b   1.000
_cell.length_c   1.000
_cell.angle_alpha   90.00
_cell.angle_beta   90.00
_cell.angle_gamma   90.00
#
_symmetry.space_group_name_H-M   'P 1'
#
loop_
_entity.id
_entity.type
_entity.pdbx_description
1 polymer ?
#
loop_
_entity_poly.entity_id
_entity_poly.type
_entity_poly.pdbx_seq_one_letter_code
_entity_poly.pdbx_strand_id
1 'polypeptide(L)' 'MDKNDEKYCQAMFETFRTNGWEIFIQDITADAVRINSVKDTEDSDDLWFRKGQLETIASIQRLKGEVEDLADGKNETDL' A
#
# COMPACT_ATOMS: atom_id res chain seq x y z
N MET A 1 5.23 -3.99 -21.95
CA MET A 1 4.15 -4.22 -20.97
C MET A 1 2.82 -4.32 -21.71
N ASP A 2 1.93 -5.23 -21.32
CA ASP A 2 0.73 -5.53 -22.12
C ASP A 2 -0.35 -4.42 -21.98
N LYS A 3 -1.41 -4.50 -22.80
CA LYS A 3 -2.52 -3.53 -22.76
C LYS A 3 -3.32 -3.58 -21.45
N ASN A 4 -3.27 -4.69 -20.71
CA ASN A 4 -3.93 -4.84 -19.43
C ASN A 4 -3.15 -4.12 -18.33
N ASP A 5 -1.83 -4.23 -18.33
CA ASP A 5 -0.94 -3.55 -17.40
C ASP A 5 -1.08 -2.02 -17.54
N GLU A 6 -1.18 -1.50 -18.77
CA GLU A 6 -1.40 -0.06 -19.04
C GLU A 6 -2.72 0.44 -18.42
N LYS A 7 -3.80 -0.30 -18.64
CA LYS A 7 -5.12 0.00 -18.08
C LYS A 7 -5.11 -0.10 -16.56
N TYR A 8 -4.39 -1.08 -16.02
CA TYR A 8 -4.21 -1.26 -14.59
C TYR A 8 -3.53 -0.04 -13.98
N CYS A 9 -2.36 0.37 -14.48
CA CYS A 9 -1.65 1.54 -13.97
C CYS A 9 -2.50 2.81 -14.09
N GLN A 10 -3.20 3.00 -15.22
CA GLN A 10 -4.10 4.13 -15.38
C GLN A 10 -5.21 4.16 -14.30
N ALA A 11 -5.92 3.05 -14.10
CA ALA A 11 -6.99 2.96 -13.10
C ALA A 11 -6.47 3.16 -11.67
N MET A 12 -5.28 2.63 -11.36
CA MET A 12 -4.63 2.83 -10.06
C MET A 12 -4.22 4.29 -9.87
N PHE A 13 -3.63 4.95 -10.87
CA PHE A 13 -3.33 6.37 -10.78
C PHE A 13 -4.58 7.24 -10.63
N GLU A 14 -5.69 6.91 -11.29
CA GLU A 14 -6.97 7.57 -11.06
C GLU A 14 -7.43 7.43 -9.60
N THR A 15 -7.31 6.22 -9.03
CA THR A 15 -7.62 5.94 -7.62
C THR A 15 -6.75 6.77 -6.67
N PHE A 16 -5.43 6.77 -6.89
CA PHE A 16 -4.47 7.47 -6.03
C PHE A 16 -4.64 9.00 -6.01
N ARG A 17 -5.29 9.56 -7.03
CA ARG A 17 -5.60 11.00 -7.14
C ARG A 17 -6.91 11.38 -6.45
N THR A 18 -7.69 10.43 -5.96
CA THR A 18 -8.94 10.73 -5.25
C THR A 18 -8.66 11.19 -3.82
N ASN A 19 -9.45 12.16 -3.32
CA ASN A 19 -9.39 12.58 -1.91
C ASN A 19 -9.67 11.41 -0.95
N GLY A 20 -10.53 10.46 -1.36
CA GLY A 20 -10.83 9.28 -0.55
C GLY A 20 -9.62 8.39 -0.32
N TRP A 21 -8.74 8.24 -1.32
CA TRP A 21 -7.48 7.52 -1.16
C TRP A 21 -6.54 8.19 -0.17
N GLU A 22 -6.42 9.52 -0.23
CA GLU A 22 -5.60 10.27 0.73
C GLU A 22 -6.10 10.08 2.17
N ILE A 23 -7.42 10.22 2.39
CA ILE A 23 -8.06 10.00 3.70
C ILE A 23 -7.79 8.56 4.17
N PHE A 24 -7.98 7.58 3.29
CA PHE A 24 -7.73 6.17 3.61
C PHE A 24 -6.28 5.91 4.03
N ILE A 25 -5.30 6.44 3.29
CA ILE A 25 -3.88 6.31 3.64
C ILE A 25 -3.57 6.97 5.00
N GLN A 26 -4.16 8.13 5.29
CA GLN A 26 -3.99 8.80 6.58
C GLN A 26 -4.54 7.93 7.73
N ASP A 27 -5.75 7.38 7.57
CA ASP A 27 -6.41 6.55 8.58
C ASP A 27 -5.60 5.27 8.87
N ILE A 28 -5.21 4.51 7.85
CA ILE A 28 -4.45 3.26 8.06
C ILE A 28 -3.03 3.52 8.59
N THR A 29 -2.46 4.70 8.30
CA THR A 29 -1.15 5.10 8.85
C THR A 29 -1.27 5.42 10.34
N ALA A 30 -2.35 6.08 10.76
CA ALA A 30 -2.65 6.27 12.17
C ALA A 30 -2.91 4.93 12.89
N ASP A 31 -3.61 3.99 12.23
CA ASP A 31 -3.83 2.65 12.74
C ASP A 31 -2.54 1.87 12.95
N ALA A 32 -1.61 1.92 11.98
CA ALA A 32 -0.32 1.26 12.09
C ALA A 32 0.46 1.68 13.36
N VAL A 33 0.41 2.97 13.72
CA VAL A 33 1.03 3.47 14.96
C VAL A 33 0.39 2.84 16.20
N ARG A 34 -0.93 2.67 16.22
CA ARG A 34 -1.65 2.07 17.36
C ARG A 34 -1.43 0.56 17.45
N ILE A 35 -1.41 -0.13 16.31
CA ILE A 35 -1.21 -1.59 16.24
C ILE A 35 0.22 -1.95 16.68
N ASN A 36 1.20 -1.12 16.33
CA ASN A 36 2.61 -1.29 16.68
C ASN A 36 2.90 -0.93 18.15
N SER A 37 2.24 -1.62 19.08
CA SER A 37 2.36 -1.38 20.52
C SER A 37 2.66 -2.70 21.26
N VAL A 38 3.91 -2.85 21.70
CA VAL A 38 4.30 -3.97 22.58
C VAL A 38 3.56 -3.90 23.91
N LYS A 39 3.25 -2.69 24.40
CA LYS A 39 2.53 -2.48 25.65
C LYS A 39 1.13 -3.07 25.62
N ASP A 40 0.44 -2.91 24.49
CA ASP A 40 -0.94 -3.37 24.33
C ASP A 40 -1.01 -4.81 23.78
N THR A 41 0.13 -5.49 23.66
CA THR A 41 0.22 -6.89 23.21
C THR A 41 -0.04 -7.82 24.40
N GLU A 42 -1.07 -8.67 24.29
CA GLU A 42 -1.49 -9.54 25.41
C GLU A 42 -0.61 -10.80 25.54
N ASP A 43 -0.30 -11.44 24.41
CA ASP A 43 0.48 -12.66 24.35
C ASP A 43 1.19 -12.83 23.00
N SER A 44 1.77 -14.01 22.77
CA SER A 44 2.46 -14.32 21.51
C SER A 44 1.53 -14.39 20.30
N ASP A 45 0.30 -14.85 20.47
CA ASP A 45 -0.63 -15.02 19.36
C ASP A 45 -1.15 -13.65 18.91
N ASP A 46 -1.45 -12.76 19.86
CA ASP A 46 -1.76 -11.35 19.60
C ASP A 46 -0.58 -10.63 18.92
N LEU A 47 0.67 -10.91 19.33
CA LEU A 47 1.86 -10.35 18.68
C LEU A 47 1.93 -10.74 17.19
N TRP A 48 1.71 -12.03 16.87
CA TRP A 48 1.73 -12.52 15.49
C TRP A 48 0.58 -11.95 14.67
N PHE A 49 -0.60 -11.80 15.28
CA PHE A 49 -1.75 -11.17 14.64
C PHE A 49 -1.47 -9.71 14.27
N ARG A 50 -0.97 -8.91 15.24
CA ARG A 50 -0.58 -7.51 15.02
C ARG A 50 0.51 -7.37 13.96
N LYS A 51 1.50 -8.26 13.95
CA LYS A 51 2.54 -8.30 12.92
C LYS A 51 1.94 -8.50 11.53
N GLY A 52 1.00 -9.43 11.36
CA GLY A 52 0.31 -9.64 10.09
C GLY A 52 -0.51 -8.43 9.63
N GLN A 53 -1.16 -7.73 10.57
CA GLN A 53 -1.86 -6.48 10.26
C GLN A 53 -0.89 -5.40 9.76
N LEU A 54 0.26 -5.23 10.43
CA LEU A 54 1.29 -4.26 10.03
C LEU A 54 1.88 -4.60 8.66
N GLU A 55 2.14 -5.88 8.37
CA GLU A 55 2.62 -6.32 7.05
C GLU A 55 1.61 -5.99 5.95
N THR A 56 0.31 -6.18 6.23
CA THR A 56 -0.76 -5.83 5.28
C THR A 56 -0.82 -4.32 5.02
N ILE A 57 -0.79 -3.50 6.08
CA ILE A 57 -0.78 -2.03 5.94
C ILE A 57 0.46 -1.57 5.17
N ALA A 58 1.63 -2.12 5.48
CA ALA A 58 2.86 -1.80 4.76
C ALA A 58 2.79 -2.18 3.27
N SER A 59 2.10 -3.26 2.91
CA SER A 59 1.85 -3.62 1.51
C SER A 59 0.97 -2.59 0.80
N ILE A 60 -0.08 -2.10 1.47
CA ILE A 60 -0.98 -1.07 0.93
C ILE A 60 -0.23 0.25 0.73
N GLN A 61 0.61 0.65 1.70
CA GLN A 61 1.41 1.87 1.62
C GLN A 61 2.42 1.83 0.46
N ARG A 62 2.98 0.65 0.15
CA ARG A 62 3.91 0.47 -0.97
C ARG A 62 3.24 0.43 -2.34
N LEU A 63 1.95 0.09 -2.40
CA LEU A 63 1.23 -0.15 -3.65
C LEU A 63 1.37 0.98 -4.67
N LYS A 64 1.36 2.24 -4.23
CA LYS A 64 1.54 3.38 -5.14
C LYS A 64 2.92 3.37 -5.81
N GLY A 65 3.99 3.18 -5.03
CA GLY A 65 5.35 3.12 -5.56
C GLY A 65 5.55 1.92 -6.50
N GLU A 66 4.99 0.76 -6.15
CA GLU A 66 5.06 -0.44 -7.01
C GLU A 66 4.35 -0.22 -8.36
N VAL A 67 3.26 0.55 -8.39
CA VAL A 67 2.56 0.94 -9.62
C VAL A 67 3.35 1.99 -10.42
N GLU A 68 4.01 2.93 -9.74
CA GLU A 68 4.91 3.92 -10.37
C GLU A 68 6.10 3.22 -11.03
N ASP A 69 6.78 2.32 -10.31
CA ASP A 69 7.90 1.53 -10.84
C ASP A 69 7.49 0.70 -12.07
N LEU A 70 6.30 0.08 -12.02
CA LEU A 70 5.75 -0.67 -13.15
C LEU A 70 5.50 0.22 -14.37
N ALA A 71 5.01 1.45 -14.16
CA ALA A 71 4.78 2.40 -15.23
C ALA A 71 6.09 2.96 -15.81
N ASP A 72 7.09 3.26 -14.96
CA ASP A 72 8.36 3.84 -15.37
C ASP A 72 9.26 2.86 -16.11
N GLY A 73 9.29 1.58 -15.70
CA GLY A 73 9.99 0.53 -16.44
C GLY A 73 9.52 0.36 -17.90
N LYS A 74 8.34 0.91 -18.23
CA LYS A 74 7.81 0.98 -19.59
C LYS A 74 8.40 2.14 -20.40
N ASN A 75 8.53 3.31 -19.79
CA ASN A 75 9.08 4.51 -20.46
C ASN A 75 10.53 4.30 -20.92
N GLU A 76 11.30 3.46 -20.20
CA GLU A 76 12.68 3.12 -20.57
C GLU A 76 12.78 2.02 -21.63
N THR A 77 11.77 1.15 -21.77
CA THR A 77 11.77 0.05 -22.76
C THR A 77 11.09 0.39 -24.08
N ASP A 78 10.35 1.50 -24.14
CA ASP A 78 9.72 2.04 -25.35
C ASP A 78 10.59 3.14 -26.06
N LEU A 79 11.83 3.36 -25.62
CA LEU A 79 12.87 4.23 -26.24
C LEU A 79 13.95 3.40 -26.95
#